data_AF-A0ABD2YEA3-F1
#
_entry.id   AF-A0ABD2YEA3-F1
#
_cell.length_a   1.000
_cell.length_b   1.000
_cell.length_c   1.000
_cell.angle_alpha   90.00
_cell.angle_beta   90.00
_cell.angle_gamma   90.00
#
_symmetry.space_group_name_H-M   'P 1'
#
loop_
_entity.id
_entity.type
_entity.pdbx_description
1 polymer ?
#
loop_
_entity_poly.entity_id
_entity_poly.type
_entity_poly.pdbx_seq_one_letter_code
_entity_poly.pdbx_strand_id
1 'polypeptide(L)'
;MHSIQTEKIAEAGSEVAALLSWKSSFDTKSQSLLSSWAGGNPCNDNWVGIGCNKVGRVVNINLTSYAITDTLRNLNFSSFPYLTSILTTPFMGPSLQKSLTFF
;
A
#
# COMPACT_ATOMS: atom_id res chain seq x y z
N MET A 1 -11.00 -35.40 1.29
CA MET A 1 -9.80 -34.71 1.82
C MET A 1 -9.70 -33.36 1.10
N HIS A 2 -9.42 -32.31 1.88
CA HIS A 2 -9.74 -30.90 1.65
C HIS A 2 -9.17 -30.24 0.38
N SER A 3 -10.05 -29.73 -0.47
CA SER A 3 -9.75 -28.77 -1.55
C SER A 3 -9.70 -27.34 -0.97
N ILE A 4 -8.57 -26.93 -0.39
CA ILE A 4 -8.37 -25.57 0.15
C ILE A 4 -6.99 -25.04 -0.29
N GLN A 5 -6.76 -24.89 -1.60
CA GLN A 5 -5.54 -24.18 -2.08
C GLN A 5 -5.79 -23.17 -3.19
N THR A 6 -6.95 -23.17 -3.85
CA THR A 6 -7.22 -22.25 -4.98
C THR A 6 -7.50 -20.81 -4.52
N GLU A 7 -7.99 -20.60 -3.30
CA GLU A 7 -8.35 -19.27 -2.78
C GLU A 7 -7.15 -18.51 -2.17
N LYS A 8 -6.19 -19.23 -1.59
CA LYS A 8 -5.03 -18.61 -0.92
C LYS A 8 -4.09 -17.93 -1.93
N ILE A 9 -3.91 -18.54 -3.10
CA ILE A 9 -3.12 -17.99 -4.22
C ILE A 9 -3.86 -16.81 -4.86
N ALA A 10 -5.18 -16.91 -5.03
CA ALA A 10 -5.98 -15.83 -5.61
C ALA A 10 -5.95 -14.56 -4.76
N GLU A 11 -6.01 -14.71 -3.44
CA GLU A 11 -6.00 -13.56 -2.54
C GLU A 11 -4.60 -12.97 -2.38
N ALA A 12 -3.54 -13.80 -2.33
CA ALA A 12 -2.17 -13.28 -2.32
C ALA A 12 -1.85 -12.57 -3.65
N GLY A 13 -2.32 -13.13 -4.77
CA GLY A 13 -2.24 -12.51 -6.08
C GLY A 13 -3.04 -11.20 -6.16
N SER A 14 -4.18 -11.12 -5.48
CA SER A 14 -5.01 -9.91 -5.41
C SER A 14 -4.34 -8.81 -4.57
N GLU A 15 -3.72 -9.17 -3.44
CA GLU A 15 -2.91 -8.26 -2.62
C GLU A 15 -1.73 -7.70 -3.42
N VAL A 16 -0.98 -8.57 -4.12
CA VAL A 16 0.17 -8.17 -4.95
C VAL A 16 -0.28 -7.26 -6.10
N ALA A 17 -1.31 -7.64 -6.85
CA ALA A 17 -1.80 -6.86 -7.97
C ALA A 17 -2.32 -5.49 -7.53
N ALA A 18 -2.99 -5.41 -6.38
CA ALA A 18 -3.44 -4.16 -5.81
C ALA A 18 -2.28 -3.26 -5.39
N LEU A 19 -1.23 -3.81 -4.75
CA LEU A 19 -0.04 -3.03 -4.40
C LEU A 19 0.74 -2.56 -5.63
N LEU A 20 0.85 -3.37 -6.69
CA LEU A 20 1.51 -2.97 -7.95
C LEU A 20 0.71 -1.89 -8.68
N SER A 21 -0.62 -2.01 -8.72
CA SER A 21 -1.49 -0.98 -9.27
C SER A 21 -1.39 0.32 -8.48
N TRP A 22 -1.33 0.19 -7.15
CA TRP A 22 -1.12 1.33 -6.27
C TRP A 22 0.24 1.98 -6.47
N LYS A 23 1.31 1.19 -6.62
CA LYS A 23 2.65 1.67 -6.97
C LYS A 23 2.65 2.46 -8.28
N SER A 24 1.91 1.98 -9.30
CA SER A 24 1.78 2.69 -10.58
C SER A 24 1.07 4.04 -10.45
N SER A 25 0.34 4.27 -9.36
CA SER A 25 -0.34 5.55 -9.09
C SER A 25 0.61 6.59 -8.46
N PHE A 26 1.82 6.20 -8.06
CA PHE A 26 2.81 7.13 -7.54
C PHE A 26 3.64 7.78 -8.64
N ASP A 27 4.26 8.93 -8.33
CA ASP A 27 5.25 9.55 -9.21
C ASP A 27 6.46 8.65 -9.47
N THR A 28 7.12 8.85 -10.61
CA THR A 28 8.32 8.08 -11.02
C THR A 28 9.40 8.01 -9.94
N LYS A 29 9.58 9.09 -9.17
CA LYS A 29 10.50 9.13 -8.03
C LYS A 29 10.10 8.14 -6.93
N SER A 30 8.83 8.14 -6.53
CA SER A 30 8.29 7.23 -5.52
C SER A 30 8.28 5.78 -5.99
N GLN A 31 8.00 5.54 -7.28
CA GLN A 31 8.13 4.22 -7.89
C GLN A 31 9.57 3.69 -7.80
N SER A 32 10.56 4.58 -7.96
CA SER A 32 11.99 4.25 -7.86
C SER A 32 12.39 3.92 -6.41
N LEU A 33 11.82 4.64 -5.44
CA LEU A 33 11.98 4.35 -4.01
C LEU A 33 11.37 3.01 -3.61
N LEU A 34 10.27 2.62 -4.26
CA LEU A 34 9.62 1.31 -4.09
C LEU A 34 10.12 0.28 -5.11
N SER A 35 11.38 0.37 -5.52
CA SER A 35 11.99 -0.60 -6.44
C SER A 35 11.89 -2.04 -5.93
N SER A 36 11.95 -2.25 -4.61
CA SER A 36 11.76 -3.57 -3.97
C SER A 36 10.35 -4.14 -4.11
N TRP A 37 9.35 -3.34 -4.50
CA TRP A 37 8.00 -3.82 -4.76
C TRP A 37 7.95 -4.47 -6.15
N ALA A 38 8.49 -5.69 -6.22
CA ALA A 38 8.55 -6.52 -7.41
C ALA A 38 8.44 -7.99 -6.98
N GLY A 39 7.93 -8.84 -7.88
CA GLY A 39 7.77 -10.26 -7.63
C GLY A 39 6.32 -10.67 -7.37
N GLY A 40 6.17 -11.81 -6.70
CA GLY A 40 4.88 -12.51 -6.56
C GLY A 40 4.35 -12.55 -5.14
N ASN A 41 5.15 -12.20 -4.13
CA ASN A 41 4.69 -12.20 -2.75
C ASN A 41 5.40 -11.12 -1.93
N PRO A 42 4.72 -10.04 -1.52
CA PRO A 42 5.33 -8.92 -0.81
C PRO A 42 6.00 -9.32 0.51
N CYS A 43 5.51 -10.37 1.16
CA CYS A 43 6.04 -10.88 2.42
C CYS A 43 7.29 -11.75 2.23
N ASN A 44 7.34 -12.50 1.12
CA ASN A 44 8.48 -13.36 0.81
C ASN A 44 9.60 -12.56 0.13
N ASP A 45 9.23 -11.64 -0.75
CA ASP A 45 10.14 -10.76 -1.51
C ASP A 45 10.63 -9.55 -0.69
N ASN A 46 10.30 -9.48 0.61
CA ASN A 46 10.81 -8.47 1.55
C ASN A 46 10.57 -7.04 1.06
N TRP A 47 9.33 -6.74 0.64
CA TRP A 47 8.99 -5.43 0.13
C TRP A 47 9.17 -4.37 1.21
N VAL A 48 9.87 -3.30 0.84
CA VAL A 48 10.15 -2.20 1.77
C VAL A 48 8.86 -1.55 2.26
N GLY A 49 8.75 -1.35 3.57
CA GLY A 49 7.55 -0.80 4.18
C GLY A 49 6.36 -1.74 4.24
N ILE A 50 6.42 -2.98 3.73
CA ILE A 50 5.35 -3.96 3.92
C ILE A 50 5.67 -4.80 5.14
N GLY A 51 4.73 -4.91 6.07
CA GLY A 51 4.80 -5.89 7.14
C GLY A 51 3.67 -6.90 7.04
N CYS A 52 4.06 -8.13 7.36
CA CYS A 52 3.25 -9.30 7.14
C CYS A 52 2.99 -10.05 8.43
N ASN A 53 1.87 -10.77 8.47
CA ASN A 53 1.59 -11.69 9.56
C ASN A 53 2.30 -13.05 9.37
N LYS A 54 2.16 -13.93 10.37
CA LYS A 54 2.77 -15.28 10.39
C LYS A 54 2.32 -16.19 9.23
N VAL A 55 1.22 -15.86 8.55
CA VAL A 55 0.70 -16.64 7.42
C VAL A 55 1.08 -16.06 6.06
N GLY A 56 1.85 -14.95 6.02
CA GLY A 56 2.33 -14.32 4.81
C GLY A 56 1.32 -13.40 4.13
N ARG A 57 0.42 -12.78 4.91
CA ARG A 57 -0.53 -11.75 4.43
C ARG A 57 -0.05 -10.37 4.80
N VAL A 58 -0.41 -9.38 3.98
CA VAL A 58 -0.08 -7.98 4.23
C VAL A 58 -0.99 -7.44 5.32
N VAL A 59 -0.41 -7.04 6.44
CA VAL A 59 -1.18 -6.50 7.58
C VAL A 59 -0.82 -5.05 7.88
N ASN A 60 0.38 -4.62 7.52
CA ASN A 60 0.79 -3.24 7.67
C ASN A 60 1.56 -2.75 6.45
N ILE A 61 1.38 -1.48 6.13
CA ILE A 61 2.08 -0.79 5.05
C ILE A 61 2.58 0.55 5.62
N ASN A 62 3.89 0.76 5.57
CA ASN A 62 4.56 1.94 6.06
C ASN A 62 5.35 2.61 4.93
N LEU A 63 4.80 3.74 4.47
CA LEU A 63 5.38 4.59 3.44
C LEU A 63 5.83 5.96 3.98
N THR A 64 5.92 6.15 5.30
CA THR A 64 6.29 7.44 5.90
C THR A 64 7.69 7.87 5.51
N SER A 65 8.59 6.92 5.23
CA SER A 65 9.97 7.21 4.83
C SER A 65 10.11 7.63 3.36
N TYR A 66 9.04 7.50 2.56
CA TYR A 66 9.08 7.68 1.11
C TYR A 66 8.41 8.96 0.62
N ALA A 67 7.97 9.84 1.54
CA ALA A 67 7.31 11.12 1.24
C ALA A 67 6.16 11.00 0.21
N ILE A 68 5.48 9.84 0.22
CA ILE A 68 4.39 9.53 -0.69
C ILE A 68 3.15 10.29 -0.21
N THR A 69 2.73 11.25 -1.02
CA THR A 69 1.65 12.17 -0.68
C THR A 69 0.31 11.65 -1.20
N ASP A 70 -0.65 11.51 -0.29
CA ASP A 70 -2.11 11.36 -0.48
C ASP A 70 -2.62 10.43 -1.61
N THR A 71 -1.96 9.29 -1.84
CA THR A 71 -2.30 8.35 -2.92
C THR A 71 -3.10 7.13 -2.46
N LEU A 72 -3.51 7.10 -1.18
CA LEU A 72 -4.36 6.03 -0.63
C LEU A 72 -5.69 5.87 -1.38
N ARG A 73 -6.17 6.92 -2.06
CA ARG A 73 -7.38 6.86 -2.89
C ARG A 73 -7.32 5.83 -4.01
N ASN A 74 -6.12 5.52 -4.51
CA ASN A 74 -5.92 4.53 -5.58
C ASN A 74 -5.62 3.12 -5.04
N LEU A 75 -5.59 2.93 -3.71
CA LEU A 75 -5.41 1.62 -3.11
C LEU A 75 -6.77 0.92 -2.98
N ASN A 76 -6.88 -0.28 -3.55
CA ASN A 76 -8.09 -1.09 -3.39
C ASN A 76 -8.06 -1.84 -2.06
N PHE A 77 -8.68 -1.27 -1.03
CA PHE A 77 -8.80 -1.89 0.30
C PHE A 77 -9.51 -3.25 0.29
N SER A 78 -10.40 -3.48 -0.67
CA SER A 78 -11.12 -4.77 -0.79
C SER A 78 -10.17 -5.93 -1.11
N SER A 79 -8.99 -5.65 -1.67
CA SER A 79 -7.96 -6.65 -1.95
C SER A 79 -7.13 -7.02 -0.72
N PHE A 80 -7.33 -6.35 0.43
CA PHE A 80 -6.54 -6.55 1.64
C PHE A 80 -7.41 -6.88 2.86
N PRO A 81 -7.90 -8.12 2.99
CA PRO A 81 -8.79 -8.50 4.09
C PRO A 81 -8.11 -8.51 5.47
N TYR A 82 -6.77 -8.51 5.52
CA TYR A 82 -5.99 -8.55 6.77
C TYR A 82 -5.24 -7.26 7.08
N LEU A 83 -5.42 -6.21 6.26
CA LEU A 83 -4.71 -4.95 6.42
C LEU A 83 -5.30 -4.14 7.58
N THR A 84 -4.48 -3.86 8.59
CA THR A 84 -4.90 -3.16 9.80
C THR A 84 -4.35 -1.75 9.89
N SER A 85 -3.22 -1.47 9.26
CA SER A 85 -2.55 -0.17 9.41
C SER A 85 -1.82 0.26 8.15
N ILE A 86 -2.07 1.50 7.74
CA ILE A 86 -1.33 2.15 6.66
C ILE A 86 -0.78 3.46 7.19
N LEU A 87 0.53 3.58 7.20
CA LEU A 87 1.25 4.78 7.60
C LEU A 87 1.76 5.44 6.32
N THR A 88 1.21 6.60 5.98
CA THR A 88 1.74 7.46 4.92
C THR A 88 2.15 8.77 5.55
N THR A 89 3.07 9.51 4.92
CA THR A 89 3.33 10.88 5.38
C THR A 89 2.03 11.67 5.24
N PRO A 90 1.49 12.26 6.33
CA PRO A 90 0.34 13.13 6.20
C PRO A 90 0.68 14.22 5.20
N PHE A 91 -0.23 14.50 4.25
CA PHE A 91 -0.18 15.73 3.47
C PHE A 91 -0.38 16.89 4.45
N MET A 92 0.70 17.36 5.07
CA MET A 92 0.76 18.68 5.67
C MET A 92 0.92 19.71 4.55
N GLY A 93 0.08 19.64 3.51
CA GLY A 93 -0.09 20.78 2.63
C GLY A 93 -0.73 21.92 3.42
N PRO A 94 -0.61 23.17 2.96
CA PRO A 94 -1.13 24.30 3.69
C PRO A 94 -2.61 24.03 3.94
N SER A 95 -2.97 23.90 5.22
CA SER A 95 -4.34 24.08 5.64
C SER A 95 -4.82 25.34 4.93
N LEU A 96 -5.79 25.19 4.04
CA LEU A 96 -6.64 26.32 3.67
C LEU A 96 -7.39 26.72 4.95
N GLN A 97 -6.69 27.36 5.89
CA GLN A 97 -7.27 28.41 6.69
C GLN A 97 -7.64 29.46 5.65
N LYS A 98 -8.85 29.29 5.09
CA LYS A 98 -9.53 30.30 4.30
C LYS A 98 -9.28 31.62 5.01
N SER A 99 -8.46 32.48 4.41
CA SER A 99 -8.39 33.87 4.83
C SER A 99 -9.81 34.39 4.69
N LEU A 100 -10.50 34.54 5.82
CA LEU A 100 -11.71 35.34 5.92
C LEU A 100 -11.26 36.79 5.74
N THR A 101 -10.97 37.16 4.50
CA THR A 101 -10.93 38.56 4.10
C THR A 101 -12.39 38.98 3.90
N PHE A 102 -13.02 39.41 4.99
CA PHE A 102 -14.19 40.28 4.91
C PHE A 102 -13.65 41.70 4.71
N PHE A 103 -13.94 42.30 3.56
CA PHE A 103 -13.93 43.75 3.38
C PHE A 103 -15.20 44.34 4.00
#